data_AF-A0A1M2V9Q0-F1
#
_entry.id   AF-A0A1M2V9Q0-F1
#
_cell.length_a   1.000
_cell.length_b   1.000
_cell.length_c   1.000
_cell.angle_alpha   90.00
_cell.angle_beta   90.00
_cell.angle_gamma   90.00
#
_symmetry.space_group_name_H-M   'P 1'
#
loop_
_entity.id
_entity.type
_entity.pdbx_description
1 polymer ?
#
loop_
_entity_poly.entity_id
_entity_poly.type
_entity_poly.pdbx_seq_one_letter_code
_entity_poly.pdbx_strand_id
1 'polypeptide(L)'
;MFAILVPMALSPLIITLFWGERKAKKLGLVNAPTHSEILSQDKATRLQRAWRFAEQLDLVGLILLGGSIALILLPMTLAQRAKGQWSSPPMLAMFILGWIFLPVFALWDLRYAKRPVIARRFLANRTVVCAAWIGFFDFLSYFLTYTYLSSFVLVTKPWSMTSVFYFGQIQTLGLTFFGIIAGVLMRFLHRYKWILFCGLCIRLVGVALMIHSRGADGSDAELVWTQVLQGMGGGFAAICSGIGAQASVPHADVAMITALVLLWTEIGAGVGGSIAGAIWSGAMPAALKEHLPGLSQDERDALFGSITDVRARPLGDPVRQGVIAAYSDTMKTMLIVATVLSVVPVGLALLMPDWYLGDQQNAVYDVDAGRRSARTSTYVGEEGVDEVVSDDEEDEEVEDQEER
;
A
#
# COMPACT_ATOMS: atom_id res chain seq x y z
N MET A 1 9.33 14.33 13.36
CA MET A 1 8.60 14.95 12.23
C MET A 1 7.19 14.38 12.08
N PHE A 2 7.03 13.06 11.85
CA PHE A 2 5.72 12.43 11.63
C PHE A 2 4.71 12.55 12.79
N ALA A 3 5.14 12.44 14.05
CA ALA A 3 4.24 12.48 15.21
C ALA A 3 3.54 13.84 15.45
N ILE A 4 4.03 14.94 14.87
CA ILE A 4 3.47 16.29 15.05
C ILE A 4 2.80 16.79 13.77
N LEU A 5 3.50 16.66 12.63
CA LEU A 5 2.98 17.17 11.36
C LEU A 5 1.78 16.36 10.83
N VAL A 6 1.77 15.03 11.02
CA VAL A 6 0.68 14.18 10.51
C VAL A 6 -0.63 14.46 11.25
N PRO A 7 -0.69 14.49 12.60
CA PRO A 7 -1.92 14.87 13.30
C PRO A 7 -2.37 16.30 12.95
N MET A 8 -1.43 17.24 12.80
CA MET A 8 -1.76 18.62 12.45
C MET A 8 -2.37 18.73 11.06
N ALA A 9 -1.79 18.06 10.06
CA ALA A 9 -2.29 18.04 8.68
C ALA A 9 -3.63 17.31 8.54
N LEU A 10 -3.85 16.25 9.33
CA LEU A 10 -5.11 15.49 9.35
C LEU A 10 -6.20 16.15 10.19
N SER A 11 -5.84 17.06 11.11
CA SER A 11 -6.80 17.66 12.04
C SER A 11 -8.00 18.34 11.36
N PRO A 12 -7.87 19.09 10.24
CA PRO A 12 -9.03 19.68 9.58
C PRO A 12 -9.99 18.62 9.06
N LEU A 13 -9.46 17.56 8.42
CA LEU A 13 -10.25 16.44 7.92
C LEU A 13 -10.98 15.72 9.06
N ILE A 14 -10.27 15.41 10.15
CA ILE A 14 -10.84 14.77 11.34
C ILE A 14 -11.95 15.64 11.95
N ILE A 15 -11.71 16.95 12.11
CA ILE A 15 -12.69 17.90 12.65
C ILE A 15 -13.94 17.95 11.76
N THR A 16 -13.77 18.00 10.42
CA THR A 16 -14.90 18.02 9.49
C THR A 16 -15.72 16.73 9.53
N LEU A 17 -15.08 15.57 9.65
CA LEU A 17 -15.75 14.27 9.82
C LEU A 17 -16.56 14.21 11.11
N PHE A 18 -15.97 14.60 12.24
CA PHE A 18 -16.68 14.66 13.53
C PHE A 18 -17.83 15.67 13.51
N TRP A 19 -17.64 16.81 12.83
CA TRP A 19 -18.70 17.79 12.66
C TRP A 19 -19.85 17.24 11.79
N GLY A 20 -19.52 16.58 10.67
CA GLY A 20 -20.48 15.93 9.78
C GLY A 20 -21.27 14.82 10.47
N GLU A 21 -20.59 13.96 11.23
CA GLU A 21 -21.23 12.89 12.02
C GLU A 21 -22.18 13.46 13.07
N ARG A 22 -21.74 14.51 13.80
CA ARG A 22 -22.60 15.21 14.77
C ARG A 22 -23.81 15.85 14.11
N LYS A 23 -23.65 16.45 12.93
CA LYS A 23 -24.74 17.08 12.16
C LYS A 23 -25.72 16.04 11.64
N ALA A 24 -25.24 14.94 11.08
CA ALA A 24 -26.06 13.84 10.59
C ALA A 24 -26.87 13.17 11.72
N LYS A 25 -26.26 13.02 12.91
CA LYS A 25 -26.94 12.57 14.13
C LYS A 25 -28.04 13.52 14.57
N LYS A 26 -27.79 14.84 14.57
CA LYS A 26 -28.79 15.86 14.91
C LYS A 26 -29.98 15.88 13.94
N LEU A 27 -29.76 15.51 12.69
CA LEU A 27 -30.78 15.47 11.64
C LEU A 27 -31.53 14.13 11.58
N GLY A 28 -31.21 13.16 12.43
CA GLY A 28 -31.87 11.84 12.42
C GLY A 28 -31.55 10.97 11.19
N LEU A 29 -30.61 11.37 10.34
CA LEU A 29 -30.28 10.69 9.08
C LEU A 29 -29.47 9.39 9.29
N VAL A 30 -28.99 9.16 10.51
CA VAL A 30 -28.15 8.02 10.87
C VAL A 30 -28.80 7.30 12.04
N ASN A 31 -29.56 6.25 11.73
CA ASN A 31 -29.95 5.21 12.69
C ASN A 31 -28.74 4.29 12.96
N ALA A 32 -27.56 4.87 13.21
CA ALA A 32 -26.50 4.09 13.82
C ALA A 32 -26.98 3.74 15.23
N PRO A 33 -26.90 2.46 15.67
CA PRO A 33 -27.14 2.12 17.06
C PRO A 33 -26.33 3.10 17.86
N THR A 34 -27.02 3.84 18.71
CA THR A 34 -26.52 5.11 19.16
C THR A 34 -25.17 4.83 19.81
N HIS A 35 -24.14 5.64 19.57
CA HIS A 35 -22.93 5.50 20.38
C HIS A 35 -23.31 5.64 21.87
N SER A 36 -24.46 6.28 22.18
CA SER A 36 -25.14 6.27 23.48
C SER A 36 -25.99 5.03 23.82
N GLU A 37 -26.31 4.11 22.91
CA GLU A 37 -26.91 2.79 23.21
C GLU A 37 -25.84 1.73 23.47
N ILE A 38 -24.68 1.86 22.83
CA ILE A 38 -23.46 1.09 23.17
C ILE A 38 -22.83 1.63 24.47
N LEU A 39 -23.05 2.93 24.79
CA LEU A 39 -22.61 3.56 26.04
C LEU A 39 -23.69 3.61 27.13
N SER A 40 -24.99 3.40 26.83
CA SER A 40 -26.06 3.39 27.85
C SER A 40 -25.99 2.17 28.74
N GLN A 41 -25.24 1.14 28.32
CA GLN A 41 -25.07 -0.07 29.11
C GLN A 41 -23.90 -0.06 30.09
N ASP A 42 -23.07 0.99 30.19
CA ASP A 42 -21.92 0.86 31.08
C ASP A 42 -21.36 2.17 31.67
N LYS A 43 -21.23 2.15 33.00
CA LYS A 43 -20.35 3.03 33.79
C LYS A 43 -18.87 2.71 33.48
N ALA A 44 -18.50 2.64 32.21
CA ALA A 44 -17.18 2.18 31.80
C ALA A 44 -16.11 3.25 32.05
N THR A 45 -15.18 2.91 32.95
CA THR A 45 -13.95 3.66 33.23
C THR A 45 -13.23 3.98 31.93
N ARG A 46 -12.51 5.12 31.85
CA ARG A 46 -11.75 5.54 30.65
C ARG A 46 -10.89 4.41 30.06
N LEU A 47 -10.36 3.54 30.91
CA LEU A 47 -9.57 2.36 30.54
C LEU A 47 -10.36 1.30 29.75
N GLN A 48 -11.61 1.01 30.13
CA GLN A 48 -12.45 0.06 29.38
C GLN A 48 -12.83 0.61 28.01
N ARG A 49 -13.04 1.92 27.88
CA ARG A 49 -13.23 2.58 26.58
C ARG A 49 -11.99 2.47 25.70
N ALA A 50 -10.81 2.71 26.25
CA ALA A 50 -9.55 2.53 25.54
C ALA A 50 -9.33 1.06 25.11
N TRP A 51 -9.65 0.09 25.97
CA TRP A 51 -9.53 -1.33 25.65
C TRP A 51 -10.49 -1.77 24.55
N ARG A 52 -11.77 -1.36 24.61
CA ARG A 52 -12.75 -1.64 23.53
C ARG A 52 -12.30 -1.07 22.20
N PHE A 53 -11.71 0.13 22.22
CA PHE A 53 -11.15 0.75 21.02
C PHE A 53 -9.94 -0.04 20.49
N ALA A 54 -9.03 -0.46 21.37
CA ALA A 54 -7.88 -1.30 21.00
C ALA A 54 -8.31 -2.67 20.43
N GLU A 55 -9.38 -3.26 20.97
CA GLU A 55 -9.97 -4.50 20.47
C GLU A 55 -10.67 -4.32 19.11
N GLN A 56 -11.29 -3.15 18.87
CA GLN A 56 -11.89 -2.82 17.57
C GLN A 56 -10.85 -2.66 16.45
N LEU A 57 -9.66 -2.16 16.78
CA LEU A 57 -8.54 -2.02 15.85
C LEU A 57 -7.69 -3.28 15.71
N ASP A 58 -7.95 -4.31 16.53
CA ASP A 58 -7.06 -5.46 16.72
C ASP A 58 -5.58 -5.06 16.92
N LEU A 59 -5.36 -4.21 17.93
CA LEU A 59 -4.03 -3.69 18.25
C LEU A 59 -3.01 -4.81 18.54
N VAL A 60 -3.48 -5.92 19.13
CA VAL A 60 -2.64 -7.10 19.40
C VAL A 60 -2.20 -7.75 18.09
N GLY A 61 -3.14 -7.99 17.16
CA GLY A 61 -2.82 -8.51 15.83
C GLY A 61 -1.85 -7.60 15.07
N LEU A 62 -2.10 -6.28 15.08
CA LEU A 62 -1.22 -5.30 14.44
C LEU A 62 0.19 -5.26 15.04
N ILE A 63 0.33 -5.35 16.37
CA ILE A 63 1.64 -5.40 17.03
C ILE A 63 2.36 -6.71 16.70
N LEU A 64 1.68 -7.84 16.70
CA LEU A 64 2.26 -9.13 16.34
C LEU A 64 2.74 -9.14 14.88
N LEU A 65 1.89 -8.66 13.96
CA LEU A 65 2.23 -8.57 12.54
C LEU A 65 3.38 -7.59 12.30
N GLY A 66 3.24 -6.34 12.74
CA GLY A 66 4.28 -5.32 12.58
C GLY A 66 5.59 -5.68 13.26
N GLY A 67 5.51 -6.24 14.48
CA GLY A 67 6.67 -6.74 15.22
C GLY A 67 7.35 -7.90 14.50
N SER A 68 6.59 -8.87 13.98
CA SER A 68 7.15 -9.99 13.23
C SER A 68 7.92 -9.55 11.98
N ILE A 69 7.31 -8.67 11.18
CA ILE A 69 7.92 -8.14 9.96
C ILE A 69 9.15 -7.29 10.31
N ALA A 70 9.06 -6.40 11.31
CA ALA A 70 10.21 -5.61 11.75
C ALA A 70 11.38 -6.49 12.20
N LEU A 71 11.12 -7.54 12.98
CA LEU A 71 12.13 -8.47 13.47
C LEU A 71 12.76 -9.33 12.36
N ILE A 72 12.03 -9.62 11.28
CA ILE A 72 12.59 -10.31 10.09
C ILE A 72 13.44 -9.36 9.26
N LEU A 73 12.98 -8.11 9.09
CA LEU A 73 13.57 -7.13 8.17
C LEU A 73 14.78 -6.39 8.74
N LEU A 74 14.85 -6.19 10.06
CA LEU A 74 15.96 -5.49 10.73
C LEU A 74 17.30 -6.23 10.58
N PRO A 75 17.40 -7.55 10.83
CA PRO A 75 18.65 -8.28 10.63
C PRO A 75 19.18 -8.18 9.21
N MET A 76 18.31 -8.13 8.19
CA MET A 76 18.74 -8.03 6.80
C MET A 76 19.55 -6.76 6.49
N THR A 77 19.28 -5.68 7.22
CA THR A 77 19.98 -4.40 7.01
C THR A 77 21.13 -4.18 7.99
N LEU A 78 21.05 -4.75 9.20
CA LEU A 78 22.04 -4.53 10.26
C LEU A 78 23.11 -5.62 10.36
N ALA A 79 22.83 -6.86 9.90
CA ALA A 79 23.72 -8.00 10.14
C ALA A 79 25.14 -7.75 9.64
N GLN A 80 25.32 -7.18 8.46
CA GLN A 80 26.65 -6.92 7.90
C GLN A 80 27.50 -5.92 8.71
N ARG A 81 26.85 -5.04 9.49
CA ARG A 81 27.53 -4.07 10.36
C ARG A 81 27.76 -4.59 11.78
N ALA A 82 27.12 -5.69 12.15
CA ALA A 82 27.21 -6.25 13.49
C ALA A 82 28.49 -7.09 13.68
N LYS A 83 29.08 -7.05 14.87
CA LYS A 83 30.19 -7.94 15.24
C LYS A 83 29.69 -9.40 15.21
N GLY A 84 30.33 -10.24 14.40
CA GLY A 84 29.88 -11.62 14.16
C GLY A 84 28.88 -11.78 13.01
N GLN A 85 28.59 -10.69 12.27
CA GLN A 85 27.73 -10.68 11.08
C GLN A 85 26.36 -11.35 11.36
N TRP A 86 25.96 -12.26 10.48
CA TRP A 86 24.73 -13.06 10.58
C TRP A 86 24.75 -14.05 11.75
N SER A 87 25.93 -14.47 12.21
CA SER A 87 26.08 -15.44 13.31
C SER A 87 26.02 -14.80 14.69
N SER A 88 25.79 -13.49 14.77
CA SER A 88 25.68 -12.81 16.05
C SER A 88 24.38 -13.21 16.78
N PRO A 89 24.44 -13.55 18.08
CA PRO A 89 23.26 -13.95 18.86
C PRO A 89 22.04 -13.00 18.73
N PRO A 90 22.18 -11.65 18.75
CA PRO A 90 21.02 -10.77 18.61
C PRO A 90 20.36 -10.84 17.22
N MET A 91 21.13 -11.02 16.14
CA MET A 91 20.58 -11.11 14.78
C MET A 91 19.79 -12.40 14.59
N LEU A 92 20.32 -13.53 15.07
CA LEU A 92 19.63 -14.82 15.06
C LEU A 92 18.36 -14.78 15.92
N ALA A 93 18.44 -14.19 17.12
CA ALA A 93 17.28 -14.05 18.01
C ALA A 93 16.15 -13.25 17.35
N MET A 94 16.46 -12.10 16.75
CA MET A 94 15.48 -11.29 16.01
C MET A 94 14.85 -12.08 14.85
N PHE A 95 15.68 -12.74 14.04
CA PHE A 95 15.19 -13.49 12.88
C PHE A 95 14.28 -14.67 13.28
N ILE A 96 14.69 -15.46 14.27
CA ILE A 96 13.91 -16.60 14.77
C ILE A 96 12.60 -16.13 15.41
N LEU A 97 12.65 -15.09 16.26
CA LEU A 97 11.45 -14.55 16.91
C LEU A 97 10.46 -13.99 15.88
N GLY A 98 10.95 -13.33 14.83
CA GLY A 98 10.11 -12.84 13.73
C GLY A 98 9.35 -13.98 13.05
N TRP A 99 10.03 -15.08 12.72
CA TRP A 99 9.41 -16.28 12.13
C TRP A 99 8.47 -17.02 13.09
N ILE A 100 8.66 -16.91 14.40
CA ILE A 100 7.73 -17.46 15.40
C ILE A 100 6.49 -16.55 15.56
N PHE A 101 6.64 -15.24 15.47
CA PHE A 101 5.52 -14.31 15.63
C PHE A 101 4.54 -14.33 14.46
N LEU A 102 4.97 -14.68 13.24
CA LEU A 102 4.06 -14.85 12.09
C LEU A 102 2.98 -15.95 12.31
N PRO A 103 3.31 -17.20 12.67
CA PRO A 103 2.30 -18.22 12.96
C PRO A 103 1.49 -17.91 14.22
N VAL A 104 2.08 -17.24 15.21
CA VAL A 104 1.34 -16.76 16.40
C VAL A 104 0.31 -15.70 16.00
N PHE A 105 0.68 -14.75 15.13
CA PHE A 105 -0.25 -13.80 14.53
C PHE A 105 -1.36 -14.50 13.74
N ALA A 106 -1.01 -15.46 12.87
CA ALA A 106 -1.99 -16.20 12.11
C ALA A 106 -2.98 -16.94 13.02
N LEU A 107 -2.50 -17.56 14.10
CA LEU A 107 -3.36 -18.23 15.09
C LEU A 107 -4.25 -17.22 15.85
N TRP A 108 -3.70 -16.07 16.23
CA TRP A 108 -4.43 -14.97 16.88
C TRP A 108 -5.56 -14.46 15.99
N ASP A 109 -5.23 -14.05 14.75
CA ASP A 109 -6.15 -13.45 13.81
C ASP A 109 -7.24 -14.43 13.37
N LEU A 110 -6.90 -15.72 13.20
CA LEU A 110 -7.85 -16.74 12.74
C LEU A 110 -8.76 -17.31 13.82
N ARG A 111 -8.42 -17.18 15.12
CA ARG A 111 -9.14 -17.87 16.21
C ARG A 111 -9.55 -16.98 17.38
N TYR A 112 -8.82 -15.92 17.67
CA TYR A 112 -9.02 -15.10 18.87
C TYR A 112 -9.51 -13.67 18.57
N ALA A 113 -9.14 -13.11 17.42
CA ALA A 113 -9.55 -11.75 17.05
C ALA A 113 -11.06 -11.65 16.80
N LYS A 114 -11.74 -10.78 17.57
CA LYS A 114 -13.18 -10.48 17.35
C LYS A 114 -13.42 -9.72 16.04
N ARG A 115 -12.46 -8.87 15.65
CA ARG A 115 -12.42 -8.13 14.39
C ARG A 115 -11.05 -8.34 13.75
N PRO A 116 -10.86 -9.47 13.02
CA PRO A 116 -9.55 -9.83 12.47
C PRO A 116 -9.05 -8.79 11.47
N VAL A 117 -7.73 -8.56 11.45
CA VAL A 117 -7.05 -7.70 10.47
C VAL A 117 -7.20 -8.33 9.08
N ILE A 118 -7.02 -9.65 8.97
CA ILE A 118 -7.16 -10.38 7.71
C ILE A 118 -8.34 -11.35 7.82
N ALA A 119 -9.56 -10.82 7.59
CA ALA A 119 -10.75 -11.66 7.62
C ALA A 119 -10.66 -12.80 6.60
N ARG A 120 -10.92 -14.05 7.02
CA ARG A 120 -10.86 -15.25 6.18
C ARG A 120 -11.63 -15.13 4.86
N ARG A 121 -12.76 -14.41 4.86
CA ARG A 121 -13.58 -14.17 3.67
C ARG A 121 -12.83 -13.41 2.57
N PHE A 122 -11.89 -12.54 2.94
CA PHE A 122 -11.08 -11.78 1.98
C PHE A 122 -9.98 -12.64 1.35
N LEU A 123 -9.45 -13.61 2.10
CA LEU A 123 -8.50 -14.60 1.56
C LEU A 123 -9.15 -15.53 0.53
N ALA A 124 -10.47 -15.74 0.59
CA ALA A 124 -11.21 -16.49 -0.41
C ALA A 124 -11.51 -15.69 -1.68
N ASN A 125 -11.46 -14.35 -1.62
CA ASN A 125 -11.70 -13.50 -2.78
C ASN A 125 -10.42 -13.35 -3.61
N ARG A 126 -10.38 -14.05 -4.74
CA ARG A 126 -9.26 -14.02 -5.69
C ARG A 126 -8.84 -12.60 -6.10
N THR A 127 -9.80 -11.68 -6.28
CA THR A 127 -9.50 -10.31 -6.70
C THR A 127 -8.70 -9.56 -5.64
N VAL A 128 -9.08 -9.71 -4.37
CA VAL A 128 -8.40 -9.09 -3.22
C VAL A 128 -7.00 -9.67 -3.05
N VAL A 129 -6.86 -11.00 -3.13
CA VAL A 129 -5.56 -11.67 -3.02
C VAL A 129 -4.62 -11.24 -4.16
N CYS A 130 -5.10 -11.21 -5.41
CA CYS A 130 -4.32 -10.73 -6.54
C CYS A 130 -3.91 -9.26 -6.37
N ALA A 131 -4.83 -8.38 -5.96
CA ALA A 131 -4.53 -6.96 -5.74
C ALA A 131 -3.48 -6.75 -4.63
N ALA A 132 -3.59 -7.48 -3.52
CA ALA A 132 -2.63 -7.42 -2.42
C ALA A 132 -1.23 -7.86 -2.85
N TRP A 133 -1.11 -8.97 -3.59
CA TRP A 133 0.18 -9.45 -4.10
C TRP A 133 0.76 -8.58 -5.22
N ILE A 134 -0.08 -8.01 -6.08
CA ILE A 134 0.34 -7.00 -7.06
C ILE A 134 0.96 -5.81 -6.33
N GLY A 135 0.27 -5.25 -5.32
CA GLY A 135 0.79 -4.14 -4.51
C GLY A 135 2.11 -4.51 -3.80
N PHE A 136 2.17 -5.70 -3.19
CA PHE A 136 3.38 -6.20 -2.54
C PHE A 136 4.59 -6.24 -3.49
N PHE A 137 4.48 -6.96 -4.61
CA PHE A 137 5.61 -7.13 -5.54
C PHE A 137 5.95 -5.84 -6.30
N ASP A 138 4.94 -5.00 -6.57
CA ASP A 138 5.14 -3.70 -7.22
C ASP A 138 5.95 -2.74 -6.34
N PHE A 139 5.60 -2.62 -5.05
CA PHE A 139 6.35 -1.79 -4.11
C PHE A 139 7.68 -2.42 -3.72
N LEU A 140 7.77 -3.75 -3.63
CA LEU A 140 9.03 -4.48 -3.46
C LEU A 140 10.03 -4.11 -4.56
N SER A 141 9.61 -4.21 -5.83
CA SER A 141 10.43 -3.83 -6.98
C SER A 141 10.78 -2.36 -6.94
N TYR A 142 9.85 -1.48 -6.60
CA TYR A 142 10.11 -0.04 -6.53
C TYR A 142 11.17 0.31 -5.50
N PHE A 143 11.04 -0.16 -4.27
CA PHE A 143 11.97 0.16 -3.20
C PHE A 143 13.38 -0.39 -3.48
N LEU A 144 13.50 -1.52 -4.17
CA LEU A 144 14.79 -2.00 -4.70
C LEU A 144 15.47 -0.98 -5.62
N THR A 145 14.70 -0.32 -6.48
CA THR A 145 15.24 0.71 -7.39
C THR A 145 15.42 2.07 -6.70
N TYR A 146 14.66 2.38 -5.64
CA TYR A 146 14.58 3.73 -5.09
C TYR A 146 15.50 3.97 -3.88
N THR A 147 15.70 2.95 -3.03
CA THR A 147 16.37 3.09 -1.72
C THR A 147 17.75 3.77 -1.80
N TYR A 148 18.55 3.42 -2.82
CA TYR A 148 19.91 3.96 -3.02
C TYR A 148 20.02 4.91 -4.22
N LEU A 149 18.89 5.30 -4.82
CA LEU A 149 18.87 6.15 -6.02
C LEU A 149 19.52 7.51 -5.79
N SER A 150 19.13 8.19 -4.71
CA SER A 150 19.67 9.52 -4.39
C SER A 150 21.18 9.46 -4.19
N SER A 151 21.68 8.43 -3.50
CA SER A 151 23.12 8.22 -3.29
C SER A 151 23.85 8.00 -4.61
N PHE A 152 23.30 7.15 -5.48
CA PHE A 152 23.86 6.87 -6.80
C PHE A 152 23.96 8.14 -7.66
N VAL A 153 22.87 8.89 -7.79
CA VAL A 153 22.84 10.12 -8.60
C VAL A 153 23.79 11.18 -8.06
N LEU A 154 23.89 11.29 -6.73
CA LEU A 154 24.78 12.27 -6.09
C LEU A 154 26.26 12.03 -6.38
N VAL A 155 26.66 10.76 -6.52
CA VAL A 155 28.03 10.36 -6.81
C VAL A 155 28.33 10.45 -8.30
N THR A 156 27.40 10.01 -9.15
CA THR A 156 27.58 9.89 -10.60
C THR A 156 27.41 11.22 -11.35
N LYS A 157 26.53 12.11 -10.89
CA LYS A 157 26.19 13.35 -11.62
C LYS A 157 26.63 14.61 -10.88
N PRO A 158 27.01 15.68 -11.60
CA PRO A 158 27.32 16.98 -11.01
C PRO A 158 26.05 17.77 -10.62
N TRP A 159 25.00 17.09 -10.16
CA TRP A 159 23.73 17.72 -9.83
C TRP A 159 23.75 18.34 -8.43
N SER A 160 22.99 19.43 -8.24
CA SER A 160 22.77 20.02 -6.92
C SER A 160 21.88 19.11 -6.05
N MET A 161 21.95 19.25 -4.71
CA MET A 161 21.07 18.48 -3.81
C MET A 161 19.58 18.69 -4.16
N THR A 162 19.21 19.91 -4.52
CA THR A 162 17.85 20.27 -4.95
C THR A 162 17.44 19.50 -6.22
N SER A 163 18.33 19.39 -7.20
CA SER A 163 18.03 18.67 -8.45
C SER A 163 17.86 17.17 -8.23
N VAL A 164 18.69 16.56 -7.37
CA VAL A 164 18.53 15.15 -6.97
C VAL A 164 17.22 14.93 -6.23
N PHE A 165 16.84 15.86 -5.35
CA PHE A 165 15.55 15.81 -4.67
C PHE A 165 14.38 15.88 -5.67
N TYR A 166 14.40 16.85 -6.60
CA TYR A 166 13.37 16.95 -7.64
C TYR A 166 13.30 15.70 -8.49
N PHE A 167 14.45 15.16 -8.90
CA PHE A 167 14.53 13.90 -9.64
C PHE A 167 13.83 12.74 -8.92
N GLY A 168 14.06 12.59 -7.61
CA GLY A 168 13.36 11.58 -6.80
C GLY A 168 11.84 11.80 -6.72
N GLN A 169 11.38 13.05 -6.78
CA GLN A 169 9.95 13.39 -6.74
C GLN A 169 9.23 13.27 -8.08
N ILE A 170 9.95 13.23 -9.22
CA ILE A 170 9.35 13.04 -10.56
C ILE A 170 8.47 11.79 -10.57
N GLN A 171 8.92 10.72 -9.94
CA GLN A 171 8.12 9.50 -9.89
C GLN A 171 6.82 9.69 -9.12
N THR A 172 6.83 10.29 -7.93
CA THR A 172 5.63 10.53 -7.12
C THR A 172 4.63 11.44 -7.85
N LEU A 173 5.15 12.47 -8.52
CA LEU A 173 4.34 13.35 -9.36
C LEU A 173 3.73 12.59 -10.55
N GLY A 174 4.53 11.78 -11.25
CA GLY A 174 4.06 10.94 -12.34
C GLY A 174 3.00 9.94 -11.88
N LEU A 175 3.24 9.25 -10.77
CA LEU A 175 2.30 8.32 -10.14
C LEU A 175 0.93 8.96 -9.91
N THR A 176 0.92 10.18 -9.37
CA THR A 176 -0.30 10.92 -9.05
C THR A 176 -1.02 11.37 -10.33
N PHE A 177 -0.28 11.97 -11.27
CA PHE A 177 -0.82 12.47 -12.53
C PHE A 177 -1.41 11.34 -13.39
N PHE A 178 -0.67 10.27 -13.61
CA PHE A 178 -1.13 9.12 -14.38
C PHE A 178 -2.18 8.30 -13.62
N GLY A 179 -2.19 8.32 -12.29
CA GLY A 179 -3.28 7.76 -11.48
C GLY A 179 -4.62 8.46 -11.72
N ILE A 180 -4.62 9.79 -11.87
CA ILE A 180 -5.83 10.54 -12.25
C ILE A 180 -6.29 10.12 -13.65
N ILE A 181 -5.35 10.04 -14.60
CA ILE A 181 -5.65 9.57 -15.97
C ILE A 181 -6.22 8.15 -15.95
N ALA A 182 -5.67 7.25 -15.13
CA ALA A 182 -6.20 5.89 -14.93
C ALA A 182 -7.67 5.91 -14.51
N GLY A 183 -8.01 6.74 -13.51
CA GLY A 183 -9.38 6.90 -13.04
C GLY A 183 -10.33 7.42 -14.12
N VAL A 184 -9.88 8.42 -14.89
CA VAL A 184 -10.67 8.97 -16.02
C VAL A 184 -10.85 7.92 -17.11
N LEU A 185 -9.81 7.18 -17.49
CA LEU A 185 -9.91 6.10 -18.47
C LEU A 185 -10.87 4.99 -18.02
N MET A 186 -10.82 4.61 -16.74
CA MET A 186 -11.76 3.63 -16.17
C MET A 186 -13.20 4.11 -16.22
N ARG A 187 -13.45 5.42 -16.04
CA ARG A 187 -14.79 6.00 -16.16
C ARG A 187 -15.36 5.84 -17.57
N PHE A 188 -14.55 5.90 -18.61
CA PHE A 188 -15.00 5.74 -20.00
C PHE A 188 -15.03 4.27 -20.45
N LEU A 189 -14.06 3.47 -20.03
CA LEU A 189 -13.92 2.08 -20.46
C LEU A 189 -14.77 1.11 -19.62
N HIS A 190 -15.21 1.53 -18.44
CA HIS A 190 -15.97 0.73 -17.47
C HIS A 190 -15.29 -0.61 -17.10
N ARG A 191 -13.99 -0.76 -17.37
CA ARG A 191 -13.18 -1.96 -17.11
C ARG A 191 -11.77 -1.55 -16.71
N TYR A 192 -11.20 -2.26 -15.75
CA TYR A 192 -9.89 -1.91 -15.18
C TYR A 192 -8.77 -2.89 -15.56
N LYS A 193 -9.09 -4.14 -15.92
CA LYS A 193 -8.09 -5.21 -16.08
C LYS A 193 -7.02 -4.88 -17.12
N TRP A 194 -7.44 -4.39 -18.29
CA TRP A 194 -6.51 -4.09 -19.38
C TRP A 194 -5.66 -2.84 -19.10
N ILE A 195 -6.21 -1.86 -18.37
CA ILE A 195 -5.47 -0.67 -17.95
C ILE A 195 -4.40 -1.08 -16.92
N LEU A 196 -4.75 -1.94 -15.97
CA LEU A 196 -3.81 -2.52 -15.01
C LEU A 196 -2.67 -3.28 -15.71
N PHE A 197 -3.03 -4.17 -16.65
CA PHE A 197 -2.05 -4.94 -17.41
C PHE A 197 -1.08 -4.04 -18.19
N CYS A 198 -1.60 -3.05 -18.94
CA CYS A 198 -0.77 -2.10 -19.68
C CYS A 198 0.13 -1.28 -18.74
N GLY A 199 -0.40 -0.82 -17.61
CA GLY A 199 0.35 -0.09 -16.59
C GLY A 199 1.53 -0.90 -16.03
N LEU A 200 1.30 -2.17 -15.70
CA LEU A 200 2.34 -3.05 -15.19
C LEU A 200 3.38 -3.41 -16.26
N CYS A 201 2.98 -3.57 -17.53
CA CYS A 201 3.93 -3.74 -18.64
C CYS A 201 4.80 -2.50 -18.85
N ILE A 202 4.22 -1.30 -18.81
CA ILE A 202 4.96 -0.03 -18.89
C ILE A 202 5.98 0.03 -17.75
N ARG A 203 5.58 -0.36 -16.54
CA ARG A 203 6.46 -0.37 -15.37
C ARG A 203 7.60 -1.37 -15.50
N LEU A 204 7.31 -2.59 -15.96
CA LEU A 204 8.31 -3.62 -16.25
C LEU A 204 9.36 -3.11 -17.25
N VAL A 205 8.91 -2.48 -18.34
CA VAL A 205 9.82 -1.86 -19.33
C VAL A 205 10.62 -0.72 -18.70
N GLY A 206 9.99 0.11 -17.86
CA GLY A 206 10.66 1.18 -17.12
C GLY A 206 11.81 0.66 -16.26
N VAL A 207 11.56 -0.37 -15.44
CA VAL A 207 12.59 -1.00 -14.59
C VAL A 207 13.67 -1.69 -15.43
N ALA A 208 13.30 -2.38 -16.51
CA ALA A 208 14.28 -3.03 -17.39
C ALA A 208 15.21 -2.00 -18.06
N LEU A 209 14.67 -0.86 -18.51
CA LEU A 209 15.46 0.22 -19.11
C LEU A 209 16.41 0.88 -18.09
N MET A 210 16.06 0.89 -16.80
CA MET A 210 16.95 1.39 -15.74
C MET A 210 18.26 0.60 -15.66
N ILE A 211 18.28 -0.69 -16.04
CA ILE A 211 19.52 -1.50 -16.03
C ILE A 211 20.59 -0.85 -16.92
N HIS A 212 20.19 -0.29 -18.06
CA HIS A 212 21.09 0.43 -18.95
C HIS A 212 21.29 1.88 -18.48
N SER A 213 20.19 2.59 -18.19
CA SER A 213 20.21 4.02 -17.87
C SER A 213 20.94 4.36 -16.57
N ARG A 214 21.04 3.43 -15.61
CA ARG A 214 21.78 3.61 -14.35
C ARG A 214 23.18 2.99 -14.38
N GLY A 215 23.75 2.90 -15.58
CA GLY A 215 25.17 2.66 -15.81
C GLY A 215 26.05 3.88 -15.44
N ALA A 216 27.36 3.69 -15.35
CA ALA A 216 28.33 4.76 -15.13
C ALA A 216 28.22 5.92 -16.15
N ASP A 217 27.81 5.60 -17.39
CA ASP A 217 27.72 6.54 -18.52
C ASP A 217 26.27 6.94 -18.89
N GLY A 218 25.27 6.58 -18.06
CA GLY A 218 23.86 6.81 -18.39
C GLY A 218 23.54 8.30 -18.59
N SER A 219 22.76 8.64 -19.61
CA SER A 219 22.43 10.04 -19.91
C SER A 219 21.44 10.63 -18.89
N ASP A 220 21.52 11.93 -18.64
CA ASP A 220 20.60 12.66 -17.76
C ASP A 220 19.14 12.50 -18.23
N ALA A 221 18.93 12.49 -19.55
CA ALA A 221 17.61 12.32 -20.15
C ALA A 221 17.05 10.90 -19.92
N GLU A 222 17.89 9.88 -20.01
CA GLU A 222 17.48 8.48 -19.79
C GLU A 222 17.08 8.25 -18.33
N LEU A 223 17.85 8.83 -17.39
CA LEU A 223 17.54 8.76 -15.96
C LEU A 223 16.16 9.37 -15.69
N VAL A 224 15.87 10.54 -16.26
CA VAL A 224 14.56 11.20 -16.09
C VAL A 224 13.45 10.39 -16.73
N TRP A 225 13.64 9.90 -17.96
CA TRP A 225 12.60 9.16 -18.67
C TRP A 225 12.22 7.85 -17.98
N THR A 226 13.20 7.13 -17.43
CA THR A 226 12.93 5.91 -16.65
C THR A 226 12.11 6.19 -15.39
N GLN A 227 12.29 7.35 -14.72
CA GLN A 227 11.44 7.75 -13.59
C GLN A 227 10.01 8.06 -14.02
N VAL A 228 9.84 8.71 -15.17
CA VAL A 228 8.51 9.02 -15.72
C VAL A 228 7.76 7.74 -16.05
N LEU A 229 8.41 6.76 -16.71
CA LEU A 229 7.82 5.44 -16.99
C LEU A 229 7.44 4.71 -15.70
N GLN A 230 8.29 4.79 -14.67
CA GLN A 230 8.03 4.18 -13.37
C GLN A 230 6.80 4.80 -12.68
N GLY A 231 6.68 6.12 -12.74
CA GLY A 231 5.51 6.86 -12.25
C GLY A 231 4.25 6.52 -13.04
N MET A 232 4.33 6.51 -14.37
CA MET A 232 3.21 6.19 -15.26
C MET A 232 2.65 4.80 -14.99
N GLY A 233 3.49 3.76 -15.06
CA GLY A 233 3.06 2.39 -14.82
C GLY A 233 2.58 2.16 -13.38
N GLY A 234 3.24 2.79 -12.40
CA GLY A 234 2.84 2.70 -10.99
C GLY A 234 1.48 3.35 -10.72
N GLY A 235 1.19 4.49 -11.36
CA GLY A 235 -0.06 5.20 -11.18
C GLY A 235 -1.25 4.40 -11.70
N PHE A 236 -1.12 3.82 -12.90
CA PHE A 236 -2.09 2.88 -13.44
C PHE A 236 -2.26 1.66 -12.53
N ALA A 237 -1.15 1.04 -12.09
CA ALA A 237 -1.20 -0.16 -11.26
C ALA A 237 -1.85 0.07 -9.89
N ALA A 238 -1.48 1.14 -9.20
CA ALA A 238 -1.98 1.45 -7.86
C ALA A 238 -3.50 1.72 -7.87
N ILE A 239 -3.96 2.54 -8.81
CA ILE A 239 -5.39 2.91 -8.88
C ILE A 239 -6.22 1.72 -9.38
N CYS A 240 -5.79 1.01 -10.43
CA CYS A 240 -6.58 -0.10 -10.98
C CYS A 240 -6.63 -1.31 -10.03
N SER A 241 -5.54 -1.66 -9.33
CA SER A 241 -5.55 -2.76 -8.36
C SER A 241 -6.41 -2.45 -7.14
N GLY A 242 -6.35 -1.21 -6.63
CA GLY A 242 -7.21 -0.73 -5.54
C GLY A 242 -8.69 -0.79 -5.92
N ILE A 243 -9.06 -0.21 -7.07
CA ILE A 243 -10.45 -0.22 -7.56
C ILE A 243 -10.94 -1.64 -7.81
N GLY A 244 -10.11 -2.51 -8.40
CA GLY A 244 -10.46 -3.92 -8.62
C GLY A 244 -10.80 -4.64 -7.32
N ALA A 245 -10.02 -4.43 -6.26
CA ALA A 245 -10.30 -4.99 -4.95
C ALA A 245 -11.59 -4.42 -4.34
N GLN A 246 -11.79 -3.10 -4.40
CA GLN A 246 -12.98 -2.41 -3.87
C GLN A 246 -14.28 -2.82 -4.59
N ALA A 247 -14.23 -2.99 -5.91
CA ALA A 247 -15.38 -3.40 -6.71
C ALA A 247 -15.83 -4.85 -6.40
N SER A 248 -14.91 -5.70 -5.93
CA SER A 248 -15.15 -7.12 -5.70
C SER A 248 -15.84 -7.47 -4.38
N VAL A 249 -16.23 -6.47 -3.58
CA VAL A 249 -16.83 -6.66 -2.24
C VAL A 249 -18.00 -5.73 -1.98
N PRO A 250 -18.84 -6.00 -0.98
CA PRO A 250 -19.91 -5.08 -0.56
C PRO A 250 -19.36 -3.75 -0.02
N HIS A 251 -20.13 -2.67 -0.14
CA HIS A 251 -19.73 -1.33 0.28
C HIS A 251 -19.24 -1.24 1.73
N ALA A 252 -19.84 -2.03 2.63
CA ALA A 252 -19.46 -2.10 4.04
C ALA A 252 -18.02 -2.58 4.28
N ASP A 253 -17.47 -3.39 3.37
CA ASP A 253 -16.14 -4.01 3.49
C ASP A 253 -15.04 -3.25 2.72
N VAL A 254 -15.40 -2.24 1.92
CA VAL A 254 -14.47 -1.45 1.06
C VAL A 254 -13.33 -0.84 1.86
N ALA A 255 -13.64 -0.25 3.02
CA ALA A 255 -12.63 0.37 3.88
C ALA A 255 -11.62 -0.67 4.41
N MET A 256 -12.10 -1.85 4.84
CA MET A 256 -11.24 -2.91 5.36
C MET A 256 -10.35 -3.49 4.26
N ILE A 257 -10.87 -3.71 3.06
CA ILE A 257 -10.06 -4.22 1.94
C ILE A 257 -9.04 -3.21 1.45
N THR A 258 -9.41 -1.93 1.41
CA THR A 258 -8.45 -0.87 1.08
C THR A 258 -7.29 -0.87 2.07
N ALA A 259 -7.60 -0.95 3.37
CA ALA A 259 -6.57 -1.05 4.42
C ALA A 259 -5.71 -2.32 4.27
N LEU A 260 -6.32 -3.47 3.93
CA LEU A 260 -5.61 -4.72 3.70
C LEU A 260 -4.64 -4.63 2.51
N VAL A 261 -5.09 -4.10 1.37
CA VAL A 261 -4.24 -3.95 0.17
C VAL A 261 -3.09 -2.98 0.45
N LEU A 262 -3.35 -1.86 1.13
CA LEU A 262 -2.31 -0.92 1.54
C LEU A 262 -1.32 -1.56 2.51
N LEU A 263 -1.80 -2.34 3.48
CA LEU A 263 -0.94 -3.07 4.43
C LEU A 263 0.03 -3.99 3.67
N TRP A 264 -0.45 -4.83 2.77
CA TRP A 264 0.42 -5.70 1.96
C TRP A 264 1.41 -4.93 1.08
N THR A 265 0.99 -3.78 0.55
CA THR A 265 1.83 -2.88 -0.24
C THR A 265 2.99 -2.32 0.59
N GLU A 266 2.71 -1.87 1.82
CA GLU A 266 3.73 -1.36 2.76
C GLU A 266 4.65 -2.47 3.27
N ILE A 267 4.15 -3.70 3.44
CA ILE A 267 5.01 -4.85 3.73
C ILE A 267 6.00 -5.07 2.57
N GLY A 268 5.52 -5.02 1.32
CA GLY A 268 6.36 -5.10 0.13
C GLY A 268 7.44 -4.02 0.08
N ALA A 269 7.07 -2.77 0.43
CA ALA A 269 8.01 -1.66 0.55
C ALA A 269 9.13 -1.94 1.56
N GLY A 270 8.77 -2.40 2.75
CA GLY A 270 9.73 -2.74 3.80
C GLY A 270 10.67 -3.87 3.37
N VAL A 271 10.13 -4.95 2.80
CA VAL A 271 10.93 -6.07 2.29
C VAL A 271 11.88 -5.58 1.19
N GLY A 272 11.42 -4.71 0.29
CA GLY A 272 12.22 -4.20 -0.82
C GLY A 272 13.39 -3.35 -0.36
N GLY A 273 13.14 -2.47 0.61
CA GLY A 273 14.17 -1.67 1.27
C GLY A 273 15.18 -2.55 2.02
N SER A 274 14.74 -3.60 2.70
CA SER A 274 15.63 -4.52 3.41
C SER A 274 16.50 -5.36 2.47
N ILE A 275 15.95 -5.86 1.36
CA ILE A 275 16.74 -6.56 0.33
C ILE A 275 17.74 -5.59 -0.31
N ALA A 276 17.31 -4.36 -0.63
CA ALA A 276 18.23 -3.34 -1.13
C ALA A 276 19.37 -3.10 -0.14
N GLY A 277 19.06 -2.96 1.16
CA GLY A 277 20.08 -2.78 2.20
C GLY A 277 21.03 -3.97 2.35
N ALA A 278 20.51 -5.18 2.23
CA ALA A 278 21.31 -6.41 2.25
C ALA A 278 22.26 -6.49 1.04
N ILE A 279 21.76 -6.21 -0.17
CA ILE A 279 22.57 -6.18 -1.40
C ILE A 279 23.62 -5.07 -1.29
N TRP A 280 23.23 -3.87 -0.84
CA TRP A 280 24.15 -2.75 -0.68
C TRP A 280 25.30 -3.08 0.27
N SER A 281 24.98 -3.57 1.47
CA SER A 281 25.99 -3.88 2.48
C SER A 281 26.84 -5.10 2.14
N GLY A 282 26.34 -6.03 1.33
CA GLY A 282 27.10 -7.21 0.88
C GLY A 282 27.95 -6.98 -0.37
N ALA A 283 27.39 -6.35 -1.41
CA ALA A 283 28.03 -6.22 -2.72
C ALA A 283 28.90 -4.97 -2.84
N MET A 284 28.51 -3.85 -2.23
CA MET A 284 29.24 -2.58 -2.40
C MET A 284 30.69 -2.63 -1.88
N PRO A 285 31.00 -3.22 -0.70
CA PRO A 285 32.39 -3.33 -0.25
C PRO A 285 33.24 -4.22 -1.15
N ALA A 286 32.66 -5.28 -1.71
CA ALA A 286 33.34 -6.16 -2.66
C ALA A 286 33.64 -5.43 -3.97
N ALA A 287 32.66 -4.69 -4.51
CA ALA A 287 32.81 -3.89 -5.72
C ALA A 287 33.84 -2.75 -5.53
N LEU A 288 33.87 -2.09 -4.36
CA LEU A 288 34.89 -1.10 -4.04
C LEU A 288 36.31 -1.71 -4.02
N LYS A 289 36.45 -2.94 -3.51
CA LYS A 289 37.75 -3.63 -3.50
C LYS A 289 38.22 -3.98 -4.92
N GLU A 290 37.30 -4.35 -5.79
CA GLU A 290 37.60 -4.70 -7.19
C GLU A 290 38.00 -3.47 -8.02
N HIS A 291 37.24 -2.37 -7.91
CA HIS A 291 37.48 -1.15 -8.69
C HIS A 291 38.54 -0.22 -8.10
N LEU A 292 38.89 -0.38 -6.81
CA LEU A 292 39.93 0.40 -6.13
C LEU A 292 40.93 -0.51 -5.41
N PRO A 293 41.70 -1.34 -6.15
CA PRO A 293 42.65 -2.29 -5.56
C PRO A 293 43.84 -1.58 -4.90
N GLY A 294 44.16 -0.36 -5.33
CA GLY A 294 45.28 0.43 -4.80
C GLY A 294 45.04 1.12 -3.46
N LEU A 295 43.81 1.13 -2.96
CA LEU A 295 43.47 1.72 -1.65
C LEU A 295 43.61 0.69 -0.53
N SER A 296 43.93 1.17 0.67
CA SER A 296 43.86 0.37 1.89
C SER A 296 42.40 0.02 2.25
N GLN A 297 42.21 -0.94 3.15
CA GLN A 297 40.87 -1.32 3.61
C GLN A 297 40.17 -0.17 4.34
N ASP A 298 40.90 0.56 5.18
CA ASP A 298 40.38 1.68 5.96
C ASP A 298 39.91 2.84 5.06
N GLU A 299 40.62 3.11 3.97
CA GLU A 299 40.22 4.12 2.98
C GLU A 299 38.94 3.71 2.24
N ARG A 300 38.79 2.42 1.89
CA ARG A 300 37.55 1.92 1.27
C ARG A 300 36.37 2.00 2.22
N ASP A 301 36.58 1.69 3.50
CA ASP A 301 35.54 1.75 4.52
C ASP A 301 35.12 3.21 4.80
N ALA A 302 36.07 4.17 4.76
CA ALA A 302 35.76 5.60 4.82
C ALA A 302 34.91 6.07 3.62
N LEU A 303 35.27 5.65 2.40
CA LEU A 303 34.49 5.96 1.18
C LEU A 303 33.08 5.34 1.21
N PHE A 304 32.95 4.14 1.75
CA PHE A 304 31.65 3.49 1.95
C PHE A 304 30.79 4.23 3.00
N GLY A 305 31.40 4.74 4.06
CA GLY A 305 30.74 5.44 5.15
C GLY A 305 30.32 6.88 4.83
N SER A 306 30.96 7.53 3.85
CA SER A 306 30.80 8.97 3.60
C SER A 306 30.62 9.31 2.12
N ILE A 307 29.37 9.53 1.72
CA ILE A 307 29.02 9.99 0.37
C ILE A 307 29.55 11.41 0.13
N THR A 308 29.66 12.23 1.19
CA THR A 308 30.19 13.61 1.10
C THR A 308 31.66 13.63 0.69
N ASP A 309 32.46 12.69 1.19
CA ASP A 309 33.89 12.64 0.89
C ASP A 309 34.13 12.21 -0.57
N VAL A 310 33.30 11.29 -1.07
CA VAL A 310 33.28 10.91 -2.48
C VAL A 310 32.88 12.11 -3.36
N ARG A 311 31.85 12.86 -2.95
CA ARG A 311 31.34 14.00 -3.72
C ARG A 311 32.32 15.17 -3.78
N ALA A 312 33.09 15.39 -2.71
CA ALA A 312 34.08 16.46 -2.65
C ALA A 312 35.20 16.31 -3.69
N ARG A 313 35.44 15.07 -4.17
CA ARG A 313 36.42 14.78 -5.20
C ARG A 313 35.92 15.21 -6.59
N PRO A 314 36.78 15.76 -7.47
CA PRO A 314 36.41 16.08 -8.85
C PRO A 314 35.90 14.83 -9.60
N LEU A 315 35.00 15.02 -10.57
CA LEU A 315 34.46 13.91 -11.39
C LEU A 315 35.55 13.11 -12.12
N GLY A 316 36.66 13.74 -12.52
CA GLY A 316 37.78 13.07 -13.18
C GLY A 316 38.75 12.35 -12.24
N ASP A 317 38.56 12.40 -10.92
CA ASP A 317 39.42 11.70 -9.96
C ASP A 317 39.29 10.17 -10.14
N PRO A 318 40.40 9.43 -10.37
CA PRO A 318 40.38 7.97 -10.47
C PRO A 318 39.69 7.29 -9.28
N VAL A 319 39.78 7.85 -8.07
CA VAL A 319 39.10 7.32 -6.90
C VAL A 319 37.59 7.47 -7.04
N ARG A 320 37.11 8.63 -7.47
CA ARG A 320 35.67 8.87 -7.68
C ARG A 320 35.12 8.00 -8.81
N GLN A 321 35.89 7.80 -9.89
CA GLN A 321 35.52 6.93 -11.00
C GLN A 321 35.41 5.45 -10.57
N GLY A 322 36.35 4.95 -9.77
CA GLY A 322 36.25 3.61 -9.20
C GLY A 322 35.05 3.45 -8.26
N VAL A 323 34.71 4.48 -7.48
CA VAL A 323 33.48 4.48 -6.68
C VAL A 323 32.24 4.48 -7.58
N ILE A 324 32.20 5.27 -8.65
CA ILE A 324 31.09 5.29 -9.62
C ILE A 324 30.87 3.90 -10.23
N ALA A 325 31.94 3.22 -10.64
CA ALA A 325 31.88 1.87 -11.18
C ALA A 325 31.30 0.88 -10.14
N ALA A 326 31.79 0.92 -8.89
CA ALA A 326 31.27 0.09 -7.81
C ALA A 326 29.78 0.34 -7.50
N TYR A 327 29.34 1.61 -7.53
CA TYR A 327 27.94 1.99 -7.42
C TYR A 327 27.12 1.42 -8.59
N SER A 328 27.65 1.48 -9.81
CA SER A 328 26.98 0.99 -11.02
C SER A 328 26.76 -0.53 -10.97
N ASP A 329 27.76 -1.32 -10.58
CA ASP A 329 27.63 -2.78 -10.47
C ASP A 329 26.64 -3.20 -9.37
N THR A 330 26.70 -2.51 -8.23
CA THR A 330 25.78 -2.76 -7.11
C THR A 330 24.34 -2.42 -7.51
N MET A 331 24.13 -1.26 -8.16
CA MET A 331 22.80 -0.86 -8.65
C MET A 331 22.29 -1.79 -9.74
N LYS A 332 23.15 -2.23 -10.67
CA LYS A 332 22.80 -3.19 -11.71
C LYS A 332 22.24 -4.49 -11.12
N THR A 333 22.87 -5.00 -10.07
CA THR A 333 22.39 -6.19 -9.34
C THR A 333 21.01 -5.97 -8.74
N MET A 334 20.78 -4.82 -8.08
CA MET A 334 19.46 -4.47 -7.53
C MET A 334 18.39 -4.35 -8.61
N LEU A 335 18.72 -3.75 -9.75
CA LEU A 335 17.79 -3.54 -10.86
C LEU A 335 17.43 -4.84 -11.57
N ILE A 336 18.36 -5.78 -11.70
CA ILE A 336 18.08 -7.12 -12.24
C ILE A 336 17.07 -7.84 -11.33
N VAL A 337 17.33 -7.84 -10.02
CA VAL A 337 16.42 -8.45 -9.03
C VAL A 337 15.03 -7.77 -9.07
N ALA A 338 14.99 -6.44 -9.13
CA ALA A 338 13.74 -5.69 -9.27
C ALA A 338 12.99 -6.06 -10.54
N THR A 339 13.69 -6.17 -11.68
CA THR A 339 13.10 -6.55 -12.97
C THR A 339 12.44 -7.92 -12.92
N VAL A 340 13.15 -8.94 -12.39
CA VAL A 340 12.61 -10.30 -12.25
C VAL A 340 11.35 -10.31 -11.38
N LEU A 341 11.36 -9.57 -10.26
CA LEU A 341 10.22 -9.49 -9.36
C LEU A 341 9.03 -8.74 -9.97
N SER A 342 9.28 -7.73 -10.81
CA SER A 342 8.24 -6.96 -11.50
C SER A 342 7.46 -7.73 -12.57
N VAL A 343 7.95 -8.91 -12.99
CA VAL A 343 7.20 -9.82 -13.87
C VAL A 343 6.00 -10.46 -13.15
N VAL A 344 6.12 -10.70 -11.84
CA VAL A 344 5.06 -11.37 -11.05
C VAL A 344 3.75 -10.57 -11.04
N PRO A 345 3.72 -9.26 -10.78
CA PRO A 345 2.53 -8.42 -10.92
C PRO A 345 1.83 -8.55 -12.27
N VAL A 346 2.59 -8.59 -13.38
CA VAL A 346 2.02 -8.71 -14.74
C VAL A 346 1.26 -10.02 -14.89
N GLY A 347 1.83 -11.12 -14.40
CA GLY A 347 1.16 -12.42 -14.38
C GLY A 347 -0.09 -12.43 -13.49
N LEU A 348 -0.02 -11.80 -12.30
CA LEU A 348 -1.15 -11.69 -11.39
C LEU A 348 -2.29 -10.84 -11.95
N ALA A 349 -1.99 -9.80 -12.73
CA ALA A 349 -3.00 -8.96 -13.38
C ALA A 349 -3.82 -9.76 -14.42
N LEU A 350 -3.21 -10.73 -15.11
CA LEU A 350 -3.94 -11.62 -16.02
C LEU A 350 -4.90 -12.54 -15.25
N LEU A 351 -4.54 -12.92 -14.02
CA LEU A 351 -5.36 -13.75 -13.14
C LEU A 351 -6.50 -12.98 -12.44
N MET A 352 -6.51 -11.65 -12.49
CA MET A 352 -7.61 -10.86 -11.94
C MET A 352 -8.89 -11.03 -12.76
N PRO A 353 -10.06 -11.19 -12.10
CA PRO A 353 -11.35 -11.12 -12.76
C PRO A 353 -11.59 -9.71 -13.32
N ASP A 354 -12.21 -9.61 -14.49
CA ASP A 354 -12.52 -8.33 -15.13
C ASP A 354 -13.93 -7.88 -14.75
N TRP A 355 -14.05 -7.08 -13.68
CA TRP A 355 -15.34 -6.57 -13.23
C TRP A 355 -15.76 -5.35 -14.04
N TYR A 356 -17.04 -5.30 -14.38
CA TYR A 356 -17.64 -4.13 -15.01
C TYR A 356 -17.94 -3.05 -13.96
N LEU A 357 -17.45 -1.84 -14.19
CA LEU A 357 -17.66 -0.67 -13.36
C LEU A 357 -18.91 0.08 -13.83
N GLY A 358 -20.09 -0.38 -13.41
CA GLY A 358 -21.35 0.31 -13.70
C GLY A 358 -21.61 1.51 -12.77
N ASP A 359 -22.81 2.09 -12.86
CA ASP A 359 -23.25 3.21 -12.00
C ASP A 359 -23.52 2.79 -10.54
N GLN A 360 -23.44 1.49 -10.25
CA GLN A 360 -23.55 0.97 -8.89
C GLN A 360 -22.24 1.18 -8.13
N GLN A 361 -22.35 1.45 -6.82
CA GLN A 361 -21.17 1.71 -5.98
C GLN A 361 -20.18 0.53 -5.96
N ASN A 362 -20.67 -0.71 -6.08
CA ASN A 362 -19.88 -1.95 -6.01
C ASN A 362 -20.48 -3.02 -6.94
N ALA A 363 -19.66 -3.91 -7.50
CA ALA A 363 -20.14 -4.97 -8.42
C ALA A 363 -20.79 -6.15 -7.69
N VAL A 364 -20.53 -6.30 -6.39
CA VAL A 364 -21.20 -7.26 -5.50
C VAL A 364 -22.27 -6.49 -4.72
N TYR A 365 -23.43 -6.29 -5.34
CA TYR A 365 -24.58 -5.76 -4.63
C TYR A 365 -25.16 -6.84 -3.72
N ASP A 366 -25.36 -6.48 -2.45
CA ASP A 366 -25.84 -7.39 -1.43
C ASP A 366 -27.35 -7.64 -1.63
N VAL A 367 -27.69 -8.77 -2.23
CA VAL A 367 -29.07 -9.31 -2.22
C VAL A 367 -29.56 -9.49 -0.78
N ASP A 368 -28.64 -9.61 0.20
CA ASP A 368 -28.99 -9.73 1.63
C ASP A 368 -29.21 -8.39 2.34
N ALA A 369 -28.72 -7.25 1.81
CA ALA A 369 -29.08 -5.94 2.36
C ALA A 369 -30.54 -5.59 2.07
N GLY A 370 -31.02 -5.96 0.87
CA GLY A 370 -32.45 -5.92 0.52
C GLY A 370 -33.29 -6.87 1.39
N ARG A 371 -32.81 -8.10 1.64
CA ARG A 371 -33.51 -9.05 2.54
C ARG A 371 -33.48 -8.66 4.01
N ARG A 372 -32.43 -8.00 4.51
CA ARG A 372 -32.39 -7.47 5.88
C ARG A 372 -33.31 -6.28 6.04
N SER A 373 -33.34 -5.37 5.06
CA SER A 373 -34.31 -4.27 5.03
C SER A 373 -35.76 -4.77 4.93
N ALA A 374 -36.01 -5.80 4.11
CA ALA A 374 -37.33 -6.44 3.98
C ALA A 374 -37.74 -7.19 5.25
N ARG A 375 -36.83 -7.96 5.90
CA ARG A 375 -37.13 -8.64 7.17
C ARG A 375 -37.39 -7.66 8.30
N THR A 376 -36.66 -6.55 8.39
CA THR A 376 -36.91 -5.53 9.41
C THR A 376 -38.23 -4.78 9.18
N SER A 377 -38.69 -4.63 7.93
CA SER A 377 -40.00 -4.03 7.63
C SER A 377 -41.19 -4.93 7.98
N THR A 378 -41.05 -6.26 7.88
CA THR A 378 -42.13 -7.21 8.21
C THR A 378 -42.35 -7.43 9.71
N TYR A 379 -41.43 -7.04 10.60
CA TYR A 379 -41.59 -7.21 12.05
C TYR A 379 -42.12 -5.95 12.78
N VAL A 380 -42.45 -4.88 12.05
CA VAL A 380 -42.98 -3.62 12.63
C VAL A 380 -44.42 -3.34 12.15
N GLY A 381 -45.07 -4.30 11.48
CA GLY A 381 -46.39 -4.09 10.84
C GLY A 381 -47.61 -4.68 11.55
N GLU A 382 -47.47 -5.47 12.61
CA GLU A 382 -48.62 -6.13 13.26
C GLU A 382 -48.45 -6.09 14.78
N GLU A 383 -48.90 -5.00 15.41
CA GLU A 383 -49.51 -5.00 16.76
C GLU A 383 -50.05 -3.59 17.09
N GLY A 384 -51.34 -3.41 16.80
CA GLY A 384 -52.34 -2.64 17.58
C GLY A 384 -52.20 -1.12 17.76
N VAL A 385 -53.07 -0.36 17.07
CA VAL A 385 -53.89 0.71 17.70
C VAL A 385 -55.26 0.78 17.00
N ASP A 386 -56.27 0.34 17.76
CA ASP A 386 -57.70 0.65 17.84
C ASP A 386 -58.46 1.38 16.70
N GLU A 387 -59.58 0.73 16.36
CA GLU A 387 -60.91 1.26 15.99
C GLU A 387 -61.12 2.79 16.06
N VAL A 388 -61.48 3.36 14.90
CA VAL A 388 -62.61 4.30 14.82
C VAL A 388 -63.46 3.91 13.62
N VAL A 389 -64.64 3.38 13.92
CA VAL A 389 -65.75 3.17 13.00
C VAL A 389 -66.37 4.53 12.67
N SER A 390 -66.64 4.79 11.39
CA SER A 390 -67.69 5.71 10.97
C SER A 390 -68.25 5.24 9.62
N ASP A 391 -69.34 4.51 9.72
CA ASP A 391 -70.58 4.51 8.94
C ASP A 391 -70.59 4.80 7.43
N ASP A 392 -71.27 3.85 6.79
CA ASP A 392 -71.87 3.76 5.45
C ASP A 392 -72.52 5.05 4.89
N GLU A 393 -72.49 5.16 3.55
CA GLU A 393 -73.59 5.52 2.63
C GLU A 393 -72.95 5.66 1.22
N GLU A 394 -73.09 4.67 0.34
CA GLU A 394 -74.15 4.48 -0.67
C GLU A 394 -74.06 5.41 -1.92
N ASP A 395 -74.36 4.80 -3.07
CA ASP A 395 -74.72 5.33 -4.39
C ASP A 395 -73.60 5.75 -5.38
N GLU A 396 -73.37 4.93 -6.44
CA GLU A 396 -73.90 5.07 -7.83
C GLU A 396 -72.82 5.75 -8.71
N GLU A 397 -72.56 5.52 -10.00
CA GLU A 397 -73.01 4.72 -11.14
C GLU A 397 -71.81 4.77 -12.14
N VAL A 398 -71.41 3.67 -12.80
CA VAL A 398 -71.58 3.38 -14.25
C VAL A 398 -70.68 4.16 -15.25
N GLU A 399 -70.05 3.38 -16.16
CA GLU A 399 -69.51 3.73 -17.51
C GLU A 399 -68.28 4.67 -17.59
N ASP A 400 -67.29 4.48 -18.47
CA ASP A 400 -67.27 3.76 -19.74
C ASP A 400 -65.83 3.41 -20.19
N GLN A 401 -65.76 2.42 -21.08
CA GLN A 401 -64.59 2.06 -21.89
C GLN A 401 -64.28 3.16 -22.92
N GLU A 402 -63.02 3.32 -23.34
CA GLU A 402 -62.60 3.10 -24.73
C GLU A 402 -61.14 3.48 -25.01
N GLU A 403 -60.60 2.74 -25.99
CA GLU A 403 -59.26 2.74 -26.53
C GLU A 403 -58.84 4.09 -27.18
N ARG A 404 -57.56 4.47 -27.01
CA ARG A 404 -56.59 4.70 -28.11
C ARG A 404 -55.21 5.14 -27.62
#